data_AF-A0A3D1M1U2-F1
#
_entry.id   AF-A0A3D1M1U2-F1
#
_cell.length_a   1.000
_cell.length_b   1.000
_cell.length_c   1.000
_cell.angle_alpha   90.00
_cell.angle_beta   90.00
_cell.angle_gamma   90.00
#
_symmetry.space_group_name_H-M   'P 1'
#
loop_
_entity.id
_entity.type
_entity.pdbx_description
1 polymer ?
#
loop_
_entity_poly.entity_id
_entity_poly.type
_entity_poly.pdbx_seq_one_letter_code
_entity_poly.pdbx_strand_id
1 'polypeptide(L)' 'MGIGVVDSVCQLEFENMTHYRGEYWAITVEGYLMDQAGFKDSHDTHEWIKENDPDLYDLITRYFPTEKWDLCSGKLIQR' A
#
# COMPACT_ATOMS: atom_id res chain seq x y z
N MET A 1 -13.49 26.06 30.99
CA MET A 1 -13.75 24.90 30.11
C MET A 1 -13.47 25.35 28.69
N GLY A 2 -12.32 24.97 28.10
CA GLY A 2 -11.96 25.43 26.75
C GLY A 2 -10.74 24.73 26.15
N ILE A 3 -10.34 23.57 26.67
CA ILE A 3 -9.15 22.83 26.23
C ILE A 3 -9.54 21.52 25.52
N GLY A 4 -10.73 20.96 25.78
CA GLY A 4 -11.12 19.63 25.27
C GLY A 4 -11.62 19.52 23.82
N VAL A 5 -11.84 20.63 23.10
CA VAL A 5 -12.34 20.58 21.71
C VAL A 5 -11.19 20.54 20.69
N VAL A 6 -10.07 21.22 20.97
CA VAL A 6 -8.92 21.28 20.05
C VAL A 6 -8.18 19.94 20.01
N ASP A 7 -8.03 19.30 21.17
CA ASP A 7 -7.44 17.96 21.27
C ASP A 7 -8.26 16.92 20.49
N SER A 8 -9.60 17.00 20.54
CA SER A 8 -10.50 16.08 19.83
C SER A 8 -10.46 16.25 18.30
N VAL A 9 -10.31 17.47 17.79
CA VAL A 9 -10.18 17.72 16.33
C VAL A 9 -8.85 17.19 15.82
N CYS A 10 -7.75 17.44 16.54
CA CYS A 10 -6.43 16.94 16.16
C CYS A 10 -6.39 15.40 16.15
N GLN A 11 -7.07 14.76 17.09
CA GLN A 11 -7.15 13.30 17.18
C GLN A 11 -7.97 12.71 16.03
N LEU A 12 -9.09 13.32 15.66
CA LEU A 12 -9.88 12.92 14.48
C LEU A 12 -9.11 13.12 13.17
N GLU A 13 -8.41 14.25 13.00
CA GLU A 13 -7.57 14.49 11.82
C GLU A 13 -6.42 13.48 11.74
N PHE A 14 -5.78 13.18 12.87
CA PHE A 14 -4.73 12.17 12.94
C PHE A 14 -5.23 10.77 12.59
N GLU A 15 -6.37 10.35 13.14
CA GLU A 15 -7.01 9.06 12.82
C GLU A 15 -7.35 9.00 11.33
N ASN A 16 -7.91 10.07 10.76
CA ASN A 16 -8.27 10.13 9.35
C ASN A 16 -7.03 10.06 8.44
N MET A 17 -5.97 10.81 8.77
CA MET A 17 -4.69 10.76 8.04
C MET A 17 -4.00 9.39 8.16
N THR A 18 -4.15 8.71 9.29
CA THR A 18 -3.62 7.35 9.50
C THR A 18 -4.39 6.34 8.66
N HIS A 19 -5.72 6.48 8.60
CA HIS A 19 -6.58 5.67 7.73
C HIS A 19 -6.18 5.83 6.26
N TYR A 20 -6.02 7.06 5.76
CA TYR A 20 -5.58 7.31 4.38
C TYR A 20 -4.21 6.70 4.06
N ARG A 21 -3.25 6.78 5.00
CA ARG A 21 -1.94 6.14 4.82
C ARG A 21 -2.04 4.61 4.80
N GLY A 22 -2.89 4.03 5.65
CA GLY A 22 -3.13 2.60 5.70
C GLY A 22 -3.76 2.09 4.40
N GLU A 23 -4.80 2.76 3.91
CA GLU A 23 -5.47 2.45 2.63
C GLU A 23 -4.51 2.59 1.45
N TYR A 24 -3.71 3.64 1.43
CA TYR A 24 -2.71 3.84 0.39
C TYR A 24 -1.68 2.71 0.37
N TRP A 25 -1.11 2.36 1.53
CA TRP A 25 -0.22 1.20 1.66
C TRP A 25 -0.91 -0.10 1.21
N ALA A 26 -2.14 -0.34 1.63
CA ALA A 26 -2.88 -1.55 1.30
C ALA A 26 -3.12 -1.66 -0.22
N ILE A 27 -3.58 -0.60 -0.88
CA ILE A 27 -3.85 -0.61 -2.34
C ILE A 27 -2.56 -0.83 -3.12
N THR A 28 -1.46 -0.19 -2.74
CA THR A 28 -0.17 -0.39 -3.44
C THR A 28 0.35 -1.81 -3.25
N VAL A 29 0.24 -2.40 -2.06
CA VAL A 29 0.64 -3.79 -1.82
C VAL A 29 -0.26 -4.77 -2.57
N GLU A 30 -1.58 -4.56 -2.57
CA GLU A 30 -2.50 -5.37 -3.36
C GLU A 30 -2.13 -5.33 -4.83
N GLY A 31 -1.93 -4.14 -5.40
CA GLY A 31 -1.53 -3.98 -6.78
C GLY A 31 -0.16 -4.60 -7.11
N TYR A 32 0.82 -4.46 -6.21
CA TYR A 32 2.12 -5.12 -6.34
C TYR A 32 2.01 -6.66 -6.35
N LEU A 33 1.18 -7.24 -5.49
CA LEU A 33 1.02 -8.70 -5.42
C LEU A 33 0.23 -9.26 -6.60
N MET A 34 -0.72 -8.47 -7.12
CA MET A 34 -1.55 -8.87 -8.26
C MET A 34 -0.83 -8.68 -9.60
N ASP A 35 0.01 -7.64 -9.71
CA ASP A 35 0.81 -7.28 -10.89
C ASP A 35 0.02 -7.44 -12.20
N GLN A 36 -1.11 -6.72 -12.28
CA GLN A 36 -2.10 -6.86 -13.35
C GLN A 36 -2.61 -5.49 -13.79
N ALA A 37 -2.32 -5.15 -15.05
CA ALA A 37 -2.81 -3.92 -15.67
C ALA A 37 -4.34 -3.75 -15.53
N GLY A 38 -4.75 -2.55 -15.13
CA GLY A 38 -6.16 -2.20 -14.88
C GLY A 38 -6.71 -2.62 -13.51
N PHE A 39 -5.88 -3.13 -12.59
CA PHE A 39 -6.28 -3.35 -11.22
C PHE A 39 -6.52 -2.00 -10.51
N LYS A 40 -7.77 -1.74 -10.08
CA LYS A 40 -8.20 -0.52 -9.34
C LYS A 40 -7.77 0.81 -9.98
N ASP A 41 -7.57 0.82 -11.31
CA ASP A 41 -7.22 1.97 -12.14
C ASP A 41 -5.91 2.72 -11.74
N SER A 42 -5.12 2.21 -10.80
CA SER A 42 -3.84 2.78 -10.32
C SER A 42 -3.06 1.76 -9.49
N HIS A 43 -1.74 1.96 -9.35
CA HIS A 43 -0.85 1.05 -8.59
C HIS A 43 -0.92 -0.40 -9.09
N ASP A 44 -1.20 -0.60 -10.36
CA ASP A 44 -1.68 -1.87 -10.93
C ASP A 44 -0.56 -2.82 -11.36
N THR A 45 0.65 -2.30 -11.61
CA THR A 45 1.83 -3.04 -12.08
C THR A 45 3.07 -2.62 -11.31
N HIS A 46 4.07 -3.50 -11.27
CA HIS A 46 5.37 -3.18 -10.66
C HIS A 46 6.00 -1.93 -11.29
N GLU A 47 5.91 -1.81 -12.62
CA GLU A 47 6.41 -0.65 -13.36
C GLU A 47 5.67 0.63 -12.98
N TRP A 48 4.34 0.61 -12.91
CA TRP A 48 3.57 1.80 -12.53
C TRP A 48 3.97 2.27 -11.13
N ILE A 49 4.04 1.34 -10.16
CA ILE A 49 4.42 1.68 -8.77
C ILE A 49 5.85 2.22 -8.72
N LYS A 50 6.78 1.62 -9.46
CA LYS A 50 8.18 2.06 -9.51
C LYS A 50 8.35 3.46 -10.13
N GLU A 51 7.57 3.77 -11.15
CA GLU A 51 7.64 5.06 -11.86
C GLU A 51 6.99 6.19 -11.06
N ASN A 52 5.86 5.92 -10.39
CA ASN A 52 5.09 6.94 -9.69
C ASN A 52 5.48 7.06 -8.21
N ASP A 53 5.82 5.95 -7.55
CA ASP A 53 6.07 5.86 -6.11
C ASP A 53 7.35 5.06 -5.79
N PRO A 54 8.55 5.51 -6.22
CA PRO A 54 9.78 4.74 -6.14
C PRO A 54 10.21 4.38 -4.70
N ASP A 55 10.02 5.27 -3.74
CA ASP A 55 10.35 4.99 -2.32
C ASP A 55 9.45 3.89 -1.74
N LEU A 56 8.19 3.86 -2.19
CA LEU A 56 7.23 2.86 -1.76
C LEU A 56 7.51 1.50 -2.44
N TYR A 57 7.89 1.52 -3.71
CA TYR A 57 8.38 0.33 -4.41
C TYR A 57 9.60 -0.28 -3.71
N ASP A 58 10.58 0.53 -3.32
CA ASP A 58 11.77 0.09 -2.58
C ASP A 58 11.40 -0.47 -1.20
N LEU A 59 10.40 0.11 -0.54
CA LEU A 59 9.91 -0.40 0.74
C LEU A 59 9.19 -1.75 0.58
N ILE A 60 8.34 -1.89 -0.43
CA ILE A 60 7.60 -3.12 -0.71
C ILE A 60 8.56 -4.24 -1.08
N THR A 61 9.49 -3.99 -2.02
CA THR A 61 10.48 -4.99 -2.47
C THR A 61 11.46 -5.43 -1.37
N ARG A 62 11.61 -4.64 -0.30
CA ARG A 62 12.37 -5.06 0.89
C ARG A 62 11.69 -6.20 1.65
N TYR A 63 10.36 -6.24 1.68
CA TYR A 63 9.58 -7.19 2.48
C TYR A 63 8.88 -8.25 1.65
N PHE A 64 8.56 -7.94 0.40
CA PHE A 64 7.88 -8.82 -0.53
C PHE A 64 8.82 -9.14 -1.70
N PRO A 65 8.96 -10.43 -2.05
CA PRO A 65 9.76 -10.85 -3.19
C PRO A 65 9.12 -10.44 -4.51
N THR A 66 9.95 -10.29 -5.53
CA THR A 66 9.51 -10.07 -6.92
C THR A 66 9.14 -11.37 -7.65
N GLU A 67 9.38 -12.53 -7.03
CA GLU A 67 8.95 -13.80 -7.60
C GLU A 67 7.43 -13.92 -7.59
N LYS A 68 6.86 -14.55 -8.63
CA LYS A 68 5.42 -14.77 -8.70
C LYS A 68 4.96 -15.55 -7.48
N TRP A 69 3.95 -15.03 -6.81
CA TRP A 69 3.31 -15.70 -5.70
C TRP A 69 2.24 -16.65 -6.23
N ASP A 70 2.31 -17.93 -5.88
CA ASP A 70 1.20 -18.86 -6.13
C ASP A 70 0.10 -18.59 -5.11
N LEU A 71 -0.93 -17.85 -5.56
CA LEU A 71 -2.09 -17.47 -4.76
C LEU A 71 -2.82 -18.68 -4.17
N CYS A 72 -2.78 -19.85 -4.84
CA CYS A 72 -3.45 -21.06 -4.39
C CYS A 72 -2.66 -21.82 -3.32
N SER A 73 -1.32 -21.83 -3.40
CA SER A 73 -0.48 -22.56 -2.44
C SER A 73 0.12 -21.70 -1.33
N GLY A 74 0.05 -20.37 -1.47
CA GLY A 74 0.66 -19.44 -0.51
C GLY A 74 2.19 -19.43 -0.56
N LYS A 75 2.80 -19.92 -1.65
CA LYS A 75 4.26 -20.05 -1.80
C LYS A 75 4.76 -19.19 -2.95
N LEU A 76 6.03 -18.80 -2.85
CA LEU A 76 6.76 -18.21 -3.97
C LEU A 76 7.00 -19.28 -5.04
N ILE A 77 6.67 -18.97 -6.28
CA ILE A 77 7.00 -19.78 -7.45
C ILE A 77 8.49 -19.54 -7.71
N GLN A 78 9.33 -20.33 -7.06
CA GLN A 78 10.74 -20.44 -7.43
C GLN A 78 10.82 -21.13 -8.79
N ARG A 79 11.60 -20.53 -9.71
CA ARG A 79 11.88 -21.11 -11.03
C ARG A 79 12.58 -22.46 -10.94
#